data_AF-A0A0D7A454-F1
#
_entry.id   AF-A0A0D7A454-F1
#
_cell.length_a   1.000
_cell.length_b   1.000
_cell.length_c   1.000
_cell.angle_alpha   90.00
_cell.angle_beta   90.00
_cell.angle_gamma   90.00
#
_symmetry.space_group_name_H-M   'P 1'
#
loop_
_entity.id
_entity.type
_entity.pdbx_description
1 polymer ?
#
loop_
_entity_poly.entity_id
_entity_poly.type
_entity_poly.pdbx_seq_one_letter_code
_entity_poly.pdbx_strand_id
1 'polypeptide(L)'
;MHNPQLVQLLAKRVSLDMVEHITRQTEGVIRVEGDVQPSQLLPLKDFMINLIKRSNVHTPTLLMTLIYLERLKNKFPSFSRSMSCTRHRVFLATLIVAAKYLNDSSPKNEHWAKYSLMFDVTEVNLMEMQLLHLLDFDLRFSEEQIVDGFAPFM
;
A
#
# COMPACT_ATOMS: atom_id res chain seq x y z
N MET A 1 -17.29 18.39 12.86
CA MET A 1 -18.13 18.09 11.69
C MET A 1 -17.18 17.57 10.63
N HIS A 2 -17.34 16.34 10.15
CA HIS A 2 -16.41 15.75 9.19
C HIS A 2 -16.50 16.42 7.82
N ASN A 3 -15.40 16.48 7.09
CA ASN A 3 -15.32 17.06 5.76
C ASN A 3 -16.27 16.30 4.79
N PRO A 4 -17.27 16.96 4.19
CA PRO A 4 -18.26 16.31 3.33
C PRO A 4 -17.64 15.74 2.05
N GLN A 5 -16.58 16.35 1.50
CA GLN A 5 -15.88 15.81 0.33
C GLN A 5 -15.18 14.50 0.67
N LEU A 6 -14.60 14.41 1.87
CA LEU A 6 -13.97 13.19 2.34
C LEU A 6 -15.00 12.06 2.49
N VAL A 7 -16.16 12.33 3.08
CA VAL A 7 -17.23 11.32 3.21
C VAL A 7 -17.67 10.82 1.83
N GLN A 8 -17.81 11.71 0.85
CA GLN A 8 -18.14 11.32 -0.52
C GLN A 8 -17.03 10.48 -1.17
N LEU A 9 -15.76 10.83 -0.96
CA LEU A 9 -14.62 10.08 -1.48
C LEU A 9 -14.58 8.66 -0.90
N LEU A 10 -14.78 8.52 0.41
CA LEU A 10 -14.80 7.22 1.11
C LEU A 10 -15.89 6.29 0.58
N ALA A 11 -17.01 6.84 0.09
CA ALA A 11 -18.12 6.09 -0.50
C ALA A 11 -17.87 5.65 -1.96
N LYS A 12 -16.88 6.21 -2.65
CA LYS A 12 -16.56 5.83 -4.03
C LYS A 12 -15.91 4.44 -4.08
N ARG A 13 -16.12 3.72 -5.17
CA ARG A 13 -15.33 2.52 -5.50
C ARG A 13 -13.92 2.91 -5.91
N VAL A 14 -12.98 1.99 -5.72
CA VAL A 14 -11.60 2.16 -6.19
C VAL A 14 -11.61 2.34 -7.71
N SER A 15 -11.10 3.48 -8.19
CA SER A 15 -10.93 3.77 -9.62
C SER A 15 -9.52 3.40 -10.10
N LEU A 16 -9.34 3.29 -11.42
CA LEU A 16 -8.01 3.05 -12.00
C LEU A 16 -7.04 4.20 -11.71
N ASP A 17 -7.52 5.45 -11.74
CA ASP A 17 -6.72 6.64 -11.44
C ASP A 17 -6.15 6.61 -10.02
N MET A 18 -6.92 6.10 -9.05
CA MET A 18 -6.44 5.89 -7.67
C MET A 18 -5.29 4.88 -7.64
N VAL A 19 -5.41 3.78 -8.39
CA VAL A 19 -4.36 2.76 -8.47
C VAL A 19 -3.11 3.32 -9.14
N GLU A 20 -3.25 4.11 -10.20
CA GLU A 20 -2.13 4.79 -10.86
C GLU A 20 -1.41 5.76 -9.93
N HIS A 21 -2.17 6.56 -9.18
CA HIS A 21 -1.60 7.46 -8.18
C HIS A 21 -0.80 6.71 -7.11
N ILE A 22 -1.36 5.63 -6.55
CA ILE A 22 -0.69 4.80 -5.55
C ILE A 22 0.55 4.11 -6.10
N THR A 23 0.50 3.65 -7.35
CA THR A 23 1.65 3.07 -8.04
C THR A 23 2.80 4.07 -8.07
N ARG A 24 2.53 5.30 -8.51
CA ARG A 24 3.53 6.38 -8.57
C ARG A 24 4.10 6.73 -7.18
N GLN A 25 3.26 6.77 -6.15
CA GLN A 25 3.74 7.02 -4.78
C GLN A 25 4.65 5.89 -4.30
N THR A 26 4.28 4.63 -4.55
CA THR A 26 5.09 3.46 -4.19
C THR A 26 6.45 3.47 -4.87
N GLU A 27 6.49 3.83 -6.15
CA GLU A 27 7.75 4.00 -6.89
C GLU A 27 8.64 5.10 -6.29
N GLY A 28 8.02 6.16 -5.74
CA GLY A 28 8.69 7.25 -5.05
C GLY A 28 9.23 6.91 -3.66
N VAL A 29 8.80 5.81 -3.03
CA VAL A 29 9.32 5.34 -1.73
C VAL A 29 10.72 4.74 -1.87
N ILE A 30 10.98 4.01 -2.97
CA ILE A 30 12.24 3.29 -3.19
C ILE A 30 12.79 3.63 -4.57
N ARG A 31 13.97 4.25 -4.62
CA ARG A 31 14.73 4.42 -5.87
C ARG A 31 15.41 3.09 -6.21
N VAL A 32 15.11 2.56 -7.40
CA VAL A 32 15.79 1.37 -7.93
C VAL A 32 16.99 1.86 -8.73
N GLU A 33 18.19 1.68 -8.20
CA GLU A 33 19.44 1.84 -8.94
C GLU A 33 20.00 0.45 -9.26
N GLY A 34 20.05 0.12 -10.55
CA GLY A 34 20.58 -1.16 -11.04
C GLY A 34 19.86 -1.62 -12.29
N ASP A 35 20.62 -2.28 -13.16
CA ASP A 35 20.13 -2.87 -14.40
C ASP A 35 18.93 -3.79 -14.07
N VAL A 36 17.78 -3.52 -14.70
CA VAL A 36 16.58 -4.34 -14.54
C VAL A 36 16.89 -5.66 -15.21
N GLN A 37 17.50 -6.59 -14.47
CA GLN A 37 17.44 -8.00 -14.83
C GLN A 37 15.96 -8.28 -15.10
N PRO A 38 15.59 -8.82 -16.27
CA PRO A 38 14.19 -9.09 -16.61
C PRO A 38 13.65 -10.10 -15.61
N SER A 39 13.13 -9.59 -14.50
CA SER A 39 12.53 -10.39 -13.46
C SER A 39 11.25 -10.94 -14.06
N GLN A 40 11.01 -12.24 -13.95
CA GLN A 40 9.74 -12.89 -14.28
C GLN A 40 8.55 -12.38 -13.43
N LEU A 41 8.74 -11.29 -12.68
CA LEU A 41 7.79 -10.67 -11.79
C LEU A 41 6.83 -9.80 -12.60
N LEU A 42 5.54 -9.89 -12.27
CA LEU A 42 4.52 -8.99 -12.79
C LEU A 42 4.95 -7.52 -12.58
N PRO A 43 4.75 -6.64 -13.57
CA PRO A 43 4.94 -5.20 -13.39
C PRO A 43 4.20 -4.69 -12.15
N LEU A 44 4.77 -3.71 -11.45
CA LEU A 44 4.23 -3.23 -10.17
C LEU A 44 2.76 -2.81 -10.29
N LYS A 45 2.41 -2.06 -11.34
CA LYS A 45 1.04 -1.64 -11.63
C LYS A 45 0.09 -2.83 -11.77
N ASP A 46 0.47 -3.84 -12.55
CA ASP A 46 -0.36 -5.03 -12.78
C ASP A 46 -0.52 -5.86 -11.51
N PHE A 47 0.55 -5.97 -10.71
CA PHE A 47 0.50 -6.57 -9.40
C PHE A 47 -0.50 -5.85 -8.48
N MET A 48 -0.42 -4.52 -8.39
CA MET A 48 -1.33 -3.71 -7.56
C MET A 48 -2.79 -3.85 -8.02
N ILE A 49 -3.05 -3.74 -9.32
CA ILE A 49 -4.40 -3.91 -9.89
C ILE A 49 -4.97 -5.28 -9.53
N ASN A 50 -4.19 -6.35 -9.72
CA ASN A 50 -4.63 -7.71 -9.42
C ASN A 50 -4.86 -7.92 -7.93
N LEU A 51 -3.96 -7.42 -7.08
CA LEU A 51 -4.06 -7.56 -5.64
C LEU A 51 -5.29 -6.83 -5.09
N ILE A 52 -5.52 -5.58 -5.52
CA ILE A 52 -6.67 -4.77 -5.10
C ILE A 52 -7.98 -5.43 -5.53
N LYS A 53 -8.05 -5.92 -6.78
CA LYS A 53 -9.24 -6.63 -7.28
C LYS A 53 -9.51 -7.92 -6.50
N ARG A 54 -8.48 -8.72 -6.23
CA ARG A 54 -8.62 -10.02 -5.54
C ARG A 54 -8.93 -9.89 -4.05
N SER A 55 -8.36 -8.88 -3.39
CA SER A 55 -8.60 -8.59 -1.97
C SER A 55 -9.89 -7.82 -1.72
N ASN A 56 -10.50 -7.25 -2.77
CA ASN A 56 -11.73 -6.45 -2.69
C ASN A 56 -11.62 -5.31 -1.66
N VAL A 57 -10.45 -4.68 -1.58
CA VAL A 57 -10.23 -3.52 -0.69
C VAL A 57 -11.00 -2.31 -1.18
N HIS A 58 -11.47 -1.50 -0.23
CA HIS A 58 -12.21 -0.28 -0.50
C HIS A 58 -11.31 0.95 -0.47
N THR A 59 -11.83 2.08 -0.97
CA THR A 59 -11.14 3.37 -1.00
C THR A 59 -10.49 3.73 0.33
N PRO A 60 -11.16 3.65 1.51
CA PRO A 60 -10.54 3.99 2.79
C PRO A 60 -9.23 3.23 3.08
N THR A 61 -9.16 1.95 2.69
CA THR A 61 -7.95 1.13 2.85
C THR A 61 -6.81 1.62 1.96
N LEU A 62 -7.12 2.02 0.74
CA LEU A 62 -6.14 2.66 -0.15
C LEU A 62 -5.69 4.03 0.37
N LEU A 63 -6.59 4.79 1.00
CA LEU A 63 -6.23 6.07 1.64
C LEU A 63 -5.15 5.89 2.69
N MET A 64 -5.40 4.96 3.61
CA MET A 64 -4.44 4.66 4.67
C MET A 64 -3.14 4.04 4.14
N THR A 65 -3.21 3.25 3.06
CA THR A 65 -2.01 2.71 2.40
C THR A 65 -1.09 3.83 1.93
N LEU A 66 -1.61 4.90 1.33
CA LEU A 66 -0.78 6.07 0.95
C LEU A 66 -0.12 6.74 2.15
N ILE A 67 -0.86 6.96 3.23
CA ILE A 67 -0.32 7.58 4.45
C ILE A 67 0.88 6.77 4.97
N TYR A 68 0.77 5.44 4.98
CA TYR A 68 1.86 4.58 5.42
C TYR A 68 3.05 4.59 4.46
N LEU A 69 2.81 4.61 3.13
CA LEU A 69 3.88 4.76 2.13
C LEU A 69 4.61 6.10 2.29
N GLU A 70 3.89 7.19 2.55
CA GLU A 70 4.49 8.50 2.78
C GLU A 70 5.34 8.53 4.06
N ARG A 71 4.86 7.93 5.15
CA ARG A 71 5.66 7.78 6.39
C ARG A 71 6.95 7.03 6.15
N LEU A 72 6.91 5.94 5.39
CA LEU A 72 8.11 5.18 5.02
C LEU A 72 9.08 6.05 4.22
N LYS A 73 8.58 6.78 3.22
CA LYS A 73 9.39 7.68 2.40
C LYS A 73 10.09 8.75 3.25
N ASN A 74 9.40 9.32 4.23
CA ASN A 74 9.94 10.34 5.12
C ASN A 74 10.96 9.78 6.13
N LYS A 75 10.78 8.54 6.58
CA LYS A 75 11.76 7.85 7.45
C LYS A 75 13.02 7.43 6.69
N PHE A 76 12.91 7.11 5.41
CA PHE A 76 14.03 6.62 4.61
C PHE A 76 14.20 7.39 3.28
N PRO A 77 14.47 8.70 3.32
CA PRO A 77 14.63 9.52 2.10
C PRO A 77 15.80 9.07 1.21
N SER A 78 16.72 8.26 1.75
CA SER A 78 17.91 7.73 1.09
C SER A 78 17.88 6.20 0.91
N PHE A 79 16.71 5.54 0.96
CA PHE A 79 16.62 4.10 0.69
C PHE A 79 16.90 3.82 -0.80
N SER A 80 18.19 3.85 -1.18
CA SER A 80 18.67 3.90 -2.56
C SER A 80 19.10 2.54 -3.11
N ARG A 81 18.94 1.45 -2.36
CA ARG A 81 19.40 0.13 -2.80
C ARG A 81 18.38 -0.93 -2.48
N SER A 82 17.46 -1.19 -3.41
CA SER A 82 16.59 -2.35 -3.30
C SER A 82 16.24 -2.99 -4.63
N MET A 83 16.17 -4.32 -4.60
CA MET A 83 15.77 -5.16 -5.73
C MET A 83 14.35 -4.82 -6.19
N SER A 84 14.02 -5.05 -7.46
CA SER A 84 12.72 -4.76 -8.06
C SER A 84 11.51 -5.28 -7.25
N CYS A 85 11.65 -6.47 -6.65
CA CYS A 85 10.63 -7.10 -5.78
C CYS A 85 10.29 -6.28 -4.52
N THR A 86 11.17 -5.39 -4.06
CA THR A 86 10.99 -4.65 -2.79
C THR A 86 9.76 -3.76 -2.84
N ARG A 87 9.46 -3.13 -3.98
CA ARG A 87 8.27 -2.29 -4.13
C ARG A 87 6.99 -3.11 -3.97
N HIS A 88 6.93 -4.31 -4.53
CA HIS A 88 5.81 -5.24 -4.36
C HIS A 88 5.64 -5.64 -2.89
N ARG A 89 6.75 -5.95 -2.20
CA ARG A 89 6.75 -6.32 -0.78
C ARG A 89 6.24 -5.18 0.10
N VAL A 90 6.77 -3.97 -0.11
CA VAL A 90 6.37 -2.78 0.65
C VAL A 90 4.90 -2.44 0.40
N PHE A 91 4.45 -2.48 -0.86
CA PHE A 91 3.04 -2.24 -1.16
C PHE A 91 2.12 -3.29 -0.52
N LEU A 92 2.44 -4.58 -0.64
CA LEU A 92 1.64 -5.65 -0.05
C LEU A 92 1.55 -5.50 1.47
N ALA A 93 2.69 -5.28 2.14
CA ALA A 93 2.71 -5.09 3.58
C ALA A 93 1.86 -3.88 4.01
N THR A 94 2.00 -2.75 3.31
CA THR A 94 1.26 -1.51 3.65
C THR A 94 -0.24 -1.67 3.47
N LEU A 95 -0.65 -2.37 2.41
CA LEU A 95 -2.06 -2.69 2.17
C LEU A 95 -2.62 -3.64 3.25
N ILE A 96 -1.86 -4.66 3.65
CA ILE A 96 -2.26 -5.60 4.72
C ILE A 96 -2.48 -4.85 6.02
N VAL A 97 -1.49 -4.07 6.47
CA VAL A 97 -1.57 -3.34 7.74
C VAL A 97 -2.74 -2.36 7.72
N ALA A 98 -2.92 -1.63 6.62
CA ALA A 98 -4.06 -0.74 6.45
C ALA A 98 -5.40 -1.48 6.53
N ALA A 99 -5.52 -2.62 5.84
CA ALA A 99 -6.74 -3.42 5.84
C ALA A 99 -7.07 -4.00 7.22
N LYS A 100 -6.06 -4.47 7.96
CA LYS A 100 -6.27 -5.01 9.31
C LYS A 100 -6.56 -3.94 10.35
N TYR A 101 -6.02 -2.74 10.18
CA TYR A 101 -6.25 -1.65 11.12
C TYR A 101 -7.63 -1.01 10.96
N LEU A 102 -8.15 -0.89 9.73
CA LEU A 102 -9.41 -0.18 9.45
C LEU A 102 -10.67 -1.04 9.58
N ASN A 103 -10.56 -2.35 9.41
CA ASN A 103 -11.72 -3.23 9.30
C ASN A 103 -11.80 -4.19 10.49
N ASP A 104 -12.96 -4.24 11.17
CA ASP A 104 -13.23 -5.18 12.26
C ASP A 104 -13.01 -6.64 11.87
N SER A 105 -13.26 -6.95 10.59
CA SER A 105 -12.98 -8.23 9.96
C SER A 105 -12.10 -8.01 8.74
N SER A 106 -10.89 -8.57 8.78
CA SER A 106 -9.92 -8.47 7.68
C SER A 106 -9.33 -9.83 7.32
N PRO A 107 -8.89 -10.04 6.05
CA PRO A 107 -8.33 -11.33 5.64
C PRO A 107 -7.07 -11.68 6.43
N LYS A 108 -6.95 -12.95 6.84
CA LYS A 108 -5.72 -13.49 7.44
C LYS A 108 -4.58 -13.50 6.40
N ASN A 109 -3.33 -13.55 6.86
CA ASN A 109 -2.16 -13.54 5.97
C ASN A 109 -2.13 -14.71 4.97
N GLU A 110 -2.72 -15.85 5.32
CA GLU A 110 -2.90 -16.97 4.37
C GLU A 110 -3.71 -16.58 3.12
N HIS A 111 -4.67 -15.66 3.27
CA HIS A 111 -5.48 -15.16 2.16
C HIS A 111 -4.70 -14.12 1.36
N TRP A 112 -3.97 -13.22 2.03
CA TRP A 112 -3.09 -12.25 1.37
C TRP A 112 -2.01 -12.92 0.52
N ALA A 113 -1.42 -14.02 1.00
CA ALA A 113 -0.51 -14.85 0.20
C ALA A 113 -1.19 -15.33 -1.09
N LYS A 114 -2.40 -15.89 -0.98
CA LYS A 114 -3.22 -16.34 -2.14
C LYS A 114 -3.58 -15.20 -3.09
N TYR A 115 -3.85 -14.00 -2.58
CA TYR A 115 -4.18 -12.84 -3.42
C TYR A 115 -2.95 -12.28 -4.15
N SER A 116 -1.78 -12.31 -3.51
CA SER A 116 -0.54 -11.78 -4.08
C SER A 116 0.01 -12.63 -5.24
N LEU A 117 -0.23 -13.95 -5.22
CA LEU A 117 0.28 -14.94 -6.17
C LEU A 117 1.82 -14.97 -6.31
N MET A 118 2.54 -14.25 -5.46
CA MET A 118 3.98 -14.02 -5.58
C MET A 118 4.73 -14.40 -4.31
N PHE A 119 4.07 -14.38 -3.16
CA PHE A 119 4.68 -14.59 -1.86
C PHE A 119 3.96 -15.67 -1.08
N ASP A 120 4.72 -16.50 -0.37
CA ASP A 120 4.14 -17.47 0.56
C ASP A 120 3.68 -16.81 1.87
N VAL A 121 2.94 -17.55 2.69
CA VAL A 121 2.40 -17.03 3.95
C VAL A 121 3.48 -16.62 4.94
N THR A 122 4.64 -17.28 4.93
CA THR A 122 5.76 -16.98 5.84
C THR A 122 6.39 -15.65 5.45
N GLU A 123 6.61 -15.43 4.16
CA GLU A 123 7.06 -14.14 3.64
C GLU A 123 6.05 -13.04 3.96
N VAL A 124 4.76 -13.28 3.78
CA VAL A 124 3.70 -12.29 4.09
C VAL A 124 3.70 -11.93 5.58
N ASN A 125 3.82 -12.92 6.46
CA ASN A 125 3.94 -12.69 7.91
C ASN A 125 5.16 -11.83 8.24
N LEU A 126 6.32 -12.15 7.64
CA LEU A 126 7.54 -11.39 7.86
C LEU A 126 7.41 -9.95 7.35
N MET A 127 6.86 -9.76 6.16
CA MET A 127 6.66 -8.44 5.55
C MET A 127 5.73 -7.55 6.39
N GLU A 128 4.62 -8.10 6.89
CA GLU A 128 3.72 -7.39 7.80
C GLU A 128 4.45 -6.96 9.09
N MET A 129 5.15 -7.91 9.73
CA MET A 129 5.88 -7.63 10.97
C MET A 129 6.99 -6.59 10.76
N GLN A 130 7.75 -6.69 9.67
CA GLN A 130 8.79 -5.71 9.34
C GLN A 130 8.19 -4.32 9.13
N LEU A 131 7.06 -4.22 8.42
CA LEU A 131 6.40 -2.94 8.23
C LEU A 131 5.94 -2.33 9.56
N LEU A 132 5.33 -3.11 10.45
CA LEU A 132 4.88 -2.62 11.75
C LEU A 132 6.05 -2.03 12.56
N HIS A 133 7.21 -2.69 12.55
CA HIS A 133 8.42 -2.15 13.17
C HIS A 133 8.91 -0.87 12.45
N LEU A 134 8.91 -0.83 11.12
CA LEU A 134 9.29 0.37 10.36
C LEU A 134 8.36 1.56 10.65
N LEU A 135 7.10 1.31 10.98
CA LEU A 135 6.13 2.33 11.39
C LEU A 135 6.15 2.63 12.90
N ASP A 136 7.02 1.98 13.68
CA ASP A 136 7.03 2.03 15.15
C ASP A 136 5.64 1.73 15.76
N PHE A 137 4.84 0.88 15.09
CA PHE A 137 3.45 0.61 15.41
C PHE A 137 2.54 1.86 15.48
N ASP A 138 2.98 3.02 14.98
CA ASP A 138 2.14 4.21 14.88
C ASP A 138 1.25 4.13 13.63
N LEU A 139 0.10 3.51 13.81
CA LEU A 139 -0.91 3.29 12.78
C LEU A 139 -2.01 4.36 12.75
N ARG A 140 -1.97 5.30 13.72
CA ARG A 140 -2.95 6.38 13.84
C ARG A 140 -2.88 7.29 12.63
N PHE A 141 -3.99 7.89 12.23
CA PHE A 141 -4.08 8.85 11.15
C PHE A 141 -5.01 10.00 11.54
N SER A 142 -4.87 11.12 10.86
CA SER A 142 -5.77 12.27 10.99
C SER A 142 -6.56 12.49 9.71
N GLU A 143 -7.67 13.23 9.83
CA GLU A 143 -8.49 13.64 8.69
C GLU A 143 -7.68 14.51 7.71
N GLU A 144 -6.82 15.38 8.23
CA GLU A 144 -5.90 16.23 7.45
C GLU A 144 -4.95 15.40 6.57
N GLN A 145 -4.31 14.37 7.13
CA GLN A 145 -3.44 13.48 6.36
C GLN A 145 -4.16 12.76 5.21
N ILE A 146 -5.45 12.42 5.41
CA ILE A 146 -6.24 11.81 4.34
C ILE A 146 -6.55 12.83 3.24
N VAL A 147 -6.95 14.03 3.64
CA VAL A 147 -7.27 15.14 2.73
C VAL A 147 -6.04 15.48 1.89
N ASP A 148 -4.86 15.61 2.50
CA ASP A 148 -3.63 15.92 1.78
C ASP A 148 -3.23 14.81 0.81
N GLY A 149 -3.29 13.55 1.23
CA GLY A 149 -2.90 12.41 0.41
C GLY A 149 -3.79 12.19 -0.83
N PHE A 150 -5.06 12.60 -0.76
CA PHE A 150 -6.04 12.39 -1.83
C PHE A 150 -6.69 13.69 -2.34
N ALA A 151 -6.05 14.83 -2.11
CA ALA A 151 -6.44 16.10 -2.71
C ALA A 151 -6.75 16.03 -4.22
N PRO A 152 -6.05 15.21 -5.04
CA PRO A 152 -6.38 15.05 -6.46
C PRO A 152 -7.73 14.37 -6.78
N PHE A 153 -8.41 13.77 -5.80
CA PHE A 153 -9.64 12.96 -6.00
C PHE A 153 -10.89 13.50 -5.29
N MET A 154 -10.75 14.61 -4.55
CA MET A 154 -11.81 15.33 -3.85
C MET A 154 -12.38 16.46 -4.71
#